data_AF-A0A7C4C3E7-F1
#
_entry.id   AF-A0A7C4C3E7-F1
#
_cell.length_a   1.000
_cell.length_b   1.000
_cell.length_c   1.000
_cell.angle_alpha   90.00
_cell.angle_beta   90.00
_cell.angle_gamma   90.00
#
_symmetry.space_group_name_H-M   'P 1'
#
loop_
_entity.id
_entity.type
_entity.pdbx_description
1 polymer ?
#
loop_
_entity_poly.entity_id
_entity_poly.type
_entity_poly.pdbx_seq_one_letter_code
_entity_poly.pdbx_strand_id
1 'polypeptide(L)'
;MAKRHLMFCKDFKEFAYNKFENYILKIFVLGSAKRGEWVYGRSDIDIIVVLRRKGVESFICKYYWYLDLKYETNIINIPFYHPPIMFVRNNIDYKLAFIDLIPNKSPRLSMILKKSLHCIVPRIKYLKPWLTKHPVIASNLFLAILLPIRSLARKLES
;
A
#
# COMPACT_ATOMS: atom_id res chain seq x y z
N MET A 1 -7.43 17.06 17.61
CA MET A 1 -7.89 15.74 17.09
C MET A 1 -6.65 14.90 16.82
N ALA A 2 -6.51 13.72 17.44
CA ALA A 2 -5.37 12.84 17.17
C ALA A 2 -5.34 12.46 15.68
N LYS A 3 -4.15 12.48 15.06
CA LYS A 3 -3.98 12.14 13.64
C LYS A 3 -4.26 10.65 13.43
N ARG A 4 -5.51 10.28 13.12
CA ARG A 4 -6.01 8.90 12.94
C ARG A 4 -5.08 8.01 12.11
N HIS A 5 -4.57 8.53 10.98
CA HIS A 5 -3.63 7.83 10.11
C HIS A 5 -2.27 7.52 10.78
N LEU A 6 -1.79 8.38 11.69
CA LEU A 6 -0.55 8.11 12.43
C LEU A 6 -0.76 7.02 13.47
N MET A 7 -1.92 7.01 14.15
CA MET A 7 -2.28 5.94 15.08
C MET A 7 -2.42 4.61 14.34
N PHE A 8 -3.11 4.61 13.19
CA PHE A 8 -3.17 3.46 12.28
C PHE A 8 -1.77 2.92 11.97
N CYS A 9 -0.87 3.79 11.50
CA CYS A 9 0.48 3.38 11.10
C CYS A 9 1.31 2.86 12.28
N LYS A 10 1.15 3.45 13.47
CA LYS A 10 1.82 3.01 14.70
C LYS A 10 1.34 1.62 15.10
N ASP A 11 0.03 1.44 15.29
CA ASP A 11 -0.56 0.17 15.70
C ASP A 11 -0.30 -0.93 14.67
N PHE A 12 -0.33 -0.61 13.38
CA PHE A 12 0.02 -1.55 12.32
C PHE A 12 1.44 -2.09 12.49
N LYS A 13 2.42 -1.20 12.67
CA LYS A 13 3.83 -1.60 12.84
C LYS A 13 4.02 -2.41 14.12
N GLU A 14 3.47 -1.92 15.23
CA GLU A 14 3.61 -2.55 16.55
C GLU A 14 3.03 -3.97 16.54
N PHE A 15 1.79 -4.15 16.06
CA PHE A 15 1.20 -5.46 15.92
C PHE A 15 2.01 -6.38 15.00
N ALA A 16 2.39 -5.87 13.82
CA ALA A 16 3.06 -6.68 12.82
C ALA A 16 4.42 -7.16 13.32
N TYR A 17 5.22 -6.29 13.94
CA TYR A 17 6.49 -6.68 14.56
C TYR A 17 6.28 -7.62 15.75
N ASN A 18 5.36 -7.31 16.68
CA ASN A 18 5.14 -8.14 17.86
C ASN A 18 4.61 -9.55 17.52
N LYS A 19 3.73 -9.66 16.53
CA LYS A 19 3.08 -10.92 16.17
C LYS A 19 3.88 -11.75 15.17
N PHE A 20 4.63 -11.08 14.28
CA PHE A 20 5.26 -11.70 13.12
C PHE A 20 6.74 -11.33 12.96
N GLU A 21 7.45 -11.04 14.04
CA GLU A 21 8.88 -10.66 14.04
C GLU A 21 9.73 -11.56 13.14
N ASN A 22 9.58 -12.88 13.28
CA ASN A 22 10.34 -13.87 12.51
C ASN A 22 10.00 -13.91 11.01
N TYR A 23 8.90 -13.28 10.61
CA TYR A 23 8.47 -13.18 9.22
C TYR A 23 8.75 -11.80 8.63
N ILE A 24 8.83 -10.75 9.45
CA ILE A 24 8.99 -9.38 8.97
C ILE A 24 10.46 -8.98 8.97
N LEU A 25 10.94 -8.54 7.81
CA LEU A 25 12.23 -7.89 7.69
C LEU A 25 12.11 -6.40 7.98
N LYS A 26 11.15 -5.73 7.32
CA LYS A 26 11.00 -4.27 7.42
C LYS A 26 9.61 -3.80 7.01
N ILE A 27 9.11 -2.74 7.63
CA ILE A 27 7.86 -2.06 7.26
C ILE A 27 8.14 -0.61 6.91
N PHE A 28 7.67 -0.17 5.75
CA PHE A 28 7.74 1.20 5.30
C PHE A 28 6.33 1.79 5.21
N VAL A 29 6.16 2.99 5.74
CA VAL A 29 4.97 3.83 5.52
C VAL A 29 5.40 4.92 4.57
N LEU A 30 4.64 5.14 3.51
CA LEU A 30 4.95 6.08 2.43
C LEU A 30 3.81 7.10 2.25
N GLY A 31 3.95 7.95 1.24
CA GLY A 31 2.88 8.81 0.76
C GLY A 31 2.40 9.86 1.74
N SER A 32 1.13 10.26 1.57
CA SER A 32 0.51 11.35 2.32
C SER A 32 0.40 11.05 3.81
N ALA A 33 0.21 9.77 4.18
CA ALA A 33 0.19 9.31 5.57
C ALA A 33 1.54 9.55 6.29
N LYS A 34 2.68 9.34 5.61
CA LYS A 34 4.01 9.63 6.18
C LYS A 34 4.24 11.14 6.32
N ARG A 35 3.83 11.94 5.32
CA ARG A 35 4.07 13.39 5.28
C ARG A 35 3.12 14.22 6.15
N GLY A 36 2.09 13.59 6.71
CA GLY A 36 1.05 14.30 7.48
C GLY A 36 0.05 15.07 6.61
N GLU A 37 0.04 14.80 5.30
CA GLU A 37 -0.88 15.39 4.30
C GLU A 37 -2.08 14.48 4.01
N TRP A 38 -2.32 13.49 4.88
CA TRP A 38 -3.40 12.52 4.69
C TRP A 38 -4.77 13.17 4.87
N VAL A 39 -5.65 12.95 3.89
CA VAL A 39 -7.00 13.51 3.86
C VAL A 39 -8.03 12.40 4.00
N TYR A 40 -8.91 12.53 4.99
CA TYR A 40 -10.00 11.58 5.25
C TYR A 40 -10.86 11.36 4.00
N GLY A 41 -11.12 10.08 3.67
CA GLY A 41 -11.93 9.67 2.52
C GLY A 41 -11.36 9.98 1.15
N ARG A 42 -10.12 10.51 1.06
CA ARG A 42 -9.45 10.87 -0.22
C ARG A 42 -8.03 10.30 -0.35
N SER A 43 -7.37 10.04 0.77
CA SER A 43 -6.02 9.49 0.82
C SER A 43 -6.02 8.05 1.31
N ASP A 44 -5.35 7.18 0.58
CA ASP A 44 -4.93 5.85 1.04
C ASP A 44 -3.82 5.93 2.09
N ILE A 45 -3.49 4.78 2.69
CA ILE A 45 -2.36 4.62 3.60
C ILE A 45 -1.38 3.63 2.97
N ASP A 46 -0.35 4.19 2.33
CA ASP A 46 0.68 3.45 1.61
C ASP A 46 1.61 2.70 2.58
N ILE A 47 1.47 1.38 2.67
CA ILE A 47 2.34 0.52 3.48
C ILE A 47 3.02 -0.51 2.59
N ILE A 48 4.34 -0.64 2.74
CA ILE A 48 5.12 -1.73 2.16
C ILE A 48 5.64 -2.61 3.30
N VAL A 49 5.40 -3.92 3.23
CA VAL A 49 5.95 -4.90 4.16
C VAL A 49 6.92 -5.82 3.42
N VAL A 50 8.16 -5.83 3.89
CA VAL A 50 9.20 -6.73 3.42
C VAL A 50 9.25 -7.93 4.36
N LEU A 51 9.01 -9.10 3.81
CA LEU A 51 8.94 -10.38 4.52
C LEU A 51 10.23 -11.18 4.31
N ARG A 52 10.68 -11.84 5.36
CA ARG A 52 11.74 -12.86 5.33
C ARG A 52 11.26 -14.14 4.65
N ARG A 53 9.99 -14.50 4.85
CA ARG A 53 9.34 -15.71 4.30
C ARG A 53 7.83 -15.53 4.20
N LYS A 54 7.18 -16.35 3.37
CA LYS A 54 5.72 -16.36 3.18
C LYS A 54 4.99 -16.96 4.39
N GLY A 55 3.68 -16.70 4.51
CA GLY A 55 2.77 -17.41 5.42
C GLY A 55 1.94 -16.52 6.35
N VAL A 56 2.18 -15.20 6.37
CA VAL A 56 1.51 -14.25 7.28
C VAL A 56 0.74 -13.14 6.55
N GLU A 57 0.79 -13.12 5.23
CA GLU A 57 0.27 -12.05 4.38
C GLU A 57 -1.24 -11.83 4.59
N SER A 58 -2.01 -12.92 4.68
CA SER A 58 -3.46 -12.82 4.91
C SER A 58 -3.79 -12.23 6.28
N PHE A 59 -3.01 -12.59 7.31
CA PHE A 59 -3.19 -12.02 8.66
C PHE A 59 -2.84 -10.53 8.70
N ILE A 60 -1.76 -10.13 8.02
CA ILE A 60 -1.37 -8.72 7.87
C ILE A 60 -2.48 -7.93 7.17
N CYS A 61 -3.04 -8.45 6.07
CA CYS A 61 -4.20 -7.83 5.40
C CYS A 61 -5.42 -7.72 6.33
N LYS A 62 -5.77 -8.80 7.05
CA LYS A 62 -6.90 -8.80 8.00
C LYS A 62 -6.73 -7.73 9.07
N TYR A 63 -5.53 -7.61 9.64
CA TYR A 63 -5.25 -6.60 10.65
C TYR A 63 -5.32 -5.18 10.08
N TYR A 64 -4.80 -4.97 8.87
CA TYR A 64 -4.96 -3.70 8.16
C TYR A 64 -6.43 -3.30 8.02
N TRP A 65 -7.31 -4.25 7.66
CA TRP A 65 -8.75 -3.99 7.59
C TRP A 65 -9.38 -3.69 8.94
N TYR A 66 -8.94 -4.36 9.99
CA TYR A 66 -9.38 -4.09 11.35
C TYR A 66 -9.01 -2.65 11.76
N LEU A 67 -7.81 -2.19 11.41
CA LEU A 67 -7.39 -0.82 11.72
C LEU A 67 -8.20 0.24 10.96
N ASP A 68 -8.65 -0.05 9.74
CA ASP A 68 -9.52 0.87 8.99
C ASP A 68 -10.82 1.13 9.73
N LEU A 69 -11.40 0.07 10.31
CA LEU A 69 -12.60 0.13 11.13
C LEU A 69 -12.32 0.80 12.48
N LYS A 70 -11.24 0.40 13.17
CA LYS A 70 -10.87 0.93 14.50
C LYS A 70 -10.63 2.44 14.48
N TYR A 71 -9.98 2.95 13.44
CA TYR A 71 -9.62 4.36 13.33
C TYR A 71 -10.53 5.16 12.42
N GLU A 72 -11.57 4.54 11.87
CA GLU A 72 -12.49 5.15 10.91
C GLU A 72 -11.71 5.91 9.83
N THR A 73 -10.74 5.26 9.19
CA THR A 73 -9.94 5.91 8.14
C THR A 73 -10.64 5.93 6.79
N ASN A 74 -11.67 5.10 6.64
CA ASN A 74 -12.50 4.97 5.45
C ASN A 74 -11.71 4.59 4.18
N ILE A 75 -10.55 3.95 4.32
CA ILE A 75 -9.65 3.65 3.19
C ILE A 75 -10.25 2.64 2.22
N ILE A 76 -11.11 1.73 2.72
CA ILE A 76 -11.79 0.72 1.89
C ILE A 76 -12.74 1.33 0.84
N ASN A 77 -13.21 2.55 1.08
CA ASN A 77 -14.16 3.23 0.20
C ASN A 77 -13.47 4.23 -0.75
N ILE A 78 -12.15 4.36 -0.67
CA ILE A 78 -11.40 5.30 -1.51
C ILE A 78 -11.26 4.74 -2.93
N PRO A 79 -11.50 5.56 -3.97
CA PRO A 79 -11.19 5.16 -5.33
C PRO A 79 -9.68 5.04 -5.49
N PHE A 80 -9.21 3.92 -6.05
CA PHE A 80 -7.78 3.64 -6.26
C PHE A 80 -6.96 3.37 -4.99
N TYR A 81 -7.53 2.67 -4.01
CA TYR A 81 -6.74 2.14 -2.90
C TYR A 81 -6.03 0.82 -3.27
N HIS A 82 -4.83 0.63 -2.74
CA HIS A 82 -4.16 -0.66 -2.72
C HIS A 82 -3.91 -1.14 -1.28
N PRO A 83 -4.05 -2.45 -1.00
CA PRO A 83 -3.63 -3.02 0.28
C PRO A 83 -2.14 -2.84 0.53
N PRO A 84 -1.68 -3.15 1.76
CA PRO A 84 -0.26 -3.26 2.04
C PRO A 84 0.41 -4.08 0.96
N ILE A 85 1.41 -3.49 0.32
CA ILE A 85 2.17 -4.15 -0.71
C ILE A 85 3.20 -5.03 0.00
N MET A 86 3.18 -6.33 -0.27
CA MET A 86 4.00 -7.30 0.46
C MET A 86 4.94 -8.04 -0.49
N PHE A 87 6.22 -8.08 -0.14
CA PHE A 87 7.24 -8.82 -0.89
C PHE A 87 8.06 -9.70 0.03
N VAL A 88 8.34 -10.91 -0.42
CA VAL A 88 9.31 -11.78 0.23
C VAL A 88 10.68 -11.41 -0.30
N ARG A 89 11.72 -11.51 0.53
CA ARG A 89 13.11 -11.18 0.21
C ARG A 89 13.67 -12.03 -0.94
N ASN A 90 13.25 -11.72 -2.17
CA ASN A 90 13.94 -12.01 -3.41
C ASN A 90 14.52 -10.69 -3.91
N ASN A 91 15.80 -10.69 -4.30
CA ASN A 91 16.51 -9.47 -4.72
C ASN A 91 15.85 -8.79 -5.92
N ILE A 92 15.12 -9.53 -6.76
CA ILE A 92 14.39 -9.00 -7.91
C ILE A 92 13.18 -8.17 -7.45
N ASP A 93 12.34 -8.73 -6.58
CA ASP A 93 11.18 -8.03 -6.02
C ASP A 93 11.61 -6.79 -5.22
N TYR A 94 12.72 -6.91 -4.49
CA TYR A 94 13.33 -5.78 -3.78
C TYR A 94 13.81 -4.69 -4.76
N LYS A 95 14.52 -5.04 -5.84
CA LYS A 95 14.97 -4.03 -6.82
C LYS A 95 13.79 -3.37 -7.52
N LEU A 96 12.81 -4.13 -7.99
CA LEU A 96 11.61 -3.62 -8.66
C LEU A 96 10.74 -2.77 -7.73
N ALA A 97 10.60 -3.14 -6.47
CA ALA A 97 9.83 -2.33 -5.52
C ALA A 97 10.61 -1.11 -5.02
N PHE A 98 11.90 -1.25 -4.71
CA PHE A 98 12.65 -0.25 -3.94
C PHE A 98 13.38 0.78 -4.80
N ILE A 99 13.88 0.39 -5.98
CA ILE A 99 14.47 1.36 -6.93
C ILE A 99 13.35 2.15 -7.62
N ASP A 100 12.20 1.52 -7.89
CA ASP A 100 11.12 2.13 -8.67
C ASP A 100 9.93 2.66 -7.88
N LEU A 101 9.69 2.34 -6.59
CA LEU A 101 8.61 2.99 -5.81
C LEU A 101 9.10 4.18 -4.97
N ILE A 102 10.40 4.27 -4.66
CA ILE A 102 10.92 5.17 -3.61
C ILE A 102 11.40 6.56 -4.06
N PRO A 103 11.66 6.90 -5.34
CA PRO A 103 11.88 8.31 -5.66
C PRO A 103 10.55 9.06 -5.69
N ASN A 104 10.50 10.22 -5.06
CA ASN A 104 9.40 11.19 -4.98
C ASN A 104 8.45 11.12 -6.19
N LYS A 105 7.20 10.68 -5.99
CA LYS A 105 6.15 10.92 -6.98
C LYS A 105 5.96 12.44 -7.08
N SER A 106 6.15 13.02 -8.26
CA SER A 106 5.76 14.42 -8.46
C SER A 106 4.23 14.54 -8.25
N PRO A 107 3.73 15.67 -7.72
CA PRO A 107 2.30 15.89 -7.54
C PRO A 107 1.49 15.72 -8.83
N ARG A 108 2.08 16.11 -9.98
CA ARG A 108 1.47 15.96 -11.31
C ARG A 108 1.29 14.49 -11.68
N LEU A 109 2.30 13.67 -11.43
CA LEU A 109 2.26 12.25 -11.71
C LEU A 109 1.17 11.52 -10.92
N SER A 110 1.06 11.84 -9.64
CA SER A 110 0.02 11.28 -8.78
C SER A 110 -1.38 11.64 -9.28
N MET A 111 -1.54 12.82 -9.89
CA MET A 111 -2.81 13.30 -10.40
C MET A 111 -3.20 12.59 -11.71
N ILE A 112 -2.25 12.40 -12.61
CA ILE A 112 -2.43 11.65 -13.87
C ILE A 112 -2.77 10.19 -13.57
N LEU A 113 -1.98 9.53 -12.71
CA LEU A 113 -2.22 8.17 -12.24
C LEU A 113 -3.63 8.02 -11.65
N LYS A 114 -4.01 8.93 -10.76
CA LYS A 114 -5.36 8.93 -10.17
C LYS A 114 -6.43 9.07 -11.25
N LYS A 115 -6.31 10.01 -12.20
CA LYS A 115 -7.32 10.21 -13.27
C LYS A 115 -7.43 9.01 -14.22
N SER A 116 -6.32 8.48 -14.70
CA SER A 116 -6.32 7.41 -15.71
C SER A 116 -6.80 6.07 -15.16
N LEU A 117 -6.50 5.77 -13.89
CA LEU A 117 -6.87 4.49 -13.27
C LEU A 117 -8.22 4.54 -12.56
N HIS A 118 -8.76 5.73 -12.25
CA HIS A 118 -10.07 5.88 -11.60
C HIS A 118 -11.22 5.24 -12.40
N CYS A 119 -11.15 5.23 -13.73
CA CYS A 119 -12.18 4.63 -14.57
C CYS A 119 -12.11 3.10 -14.67
N ILE A 120 -10.97 2.51 -14.29
CA ILE A 120 -10.67 1.08 -14.53
C ILE A 120 -10.70 0.29 -13.23
N VAL A 121 -10.40 0.93 -12.08
CA VAL A 121 -10.27 0.22 -10.80
C VAL A 121 -11.61 0.17 -10.06
N PRO A 122 -12.22 -1.02 -9.89
CA PRO A 122 -13.48 -1.16 -9.17
C PRO A 122 -13.32 -0.81 -7.67
N ARG A 123 -14.43 -0.42 -7.02
CA ARG A 123 -14.43 -0.10 -5.58
C ARG A 123 -13.93 -1.31 -4.77
N ILE A 124 -12.90 -1.10 -3.95
CA ILE A 124 -12.21 -2.17 -3.21
C ILE A 124 -13.09 -2.91 -2.22
N LYS A 125 -14.18 -2.30 -1.74
CA LYS A 125 -15.18 -2.99 -0.92
C LYS A 125 -15.57 -4.36 -1.48
N TYR A 126 -15.70 -4.48 -2.81
CA TYR A 126 -16.05 -5.74 -3.47
C TYR A 126 -14.86 -6.68 -3.67
N LEU A 127 -13.64 -6.14 -3.76
CA LEU A 127 -12.41 -6.91 -3.91
C LEU A 127 -11.79 -7.38 -2.58
N LYS A 128 -12.21 -6.81 -1.44
CA LYS A 128 -11.66 -7.09 -0.10
C LYS A 128 -11.52 -8.60 0.20
N PRO A 129 -12.53 -9.46 -0.04
CA PRO A 129 -12.41 -10.89 0.26
C PRO A 129 -11.30 -11.55 -0.58
N TRP A 130 -11.24 -11.21 -1.87
CA TRP A 130 -10.26 -11.74 -2.79
C TRP A 130 -8.84 -11.26 -2.47
N LEU A 131 -8.66 -9.95 -2.20
CA LEU A 131 -7.37 -9.37 -1.81
C LEU A 131 -6.82 -9.97 -0.51
N THR A 132 -7.72 -10.34 0.41
CA THR A 132 -7.34 -10.99 1.68
C THR A 132 -6.92 -12.45 1.47
N LYS A 133 -7.55 -13.13 0.50
CA LYS A 133 -7.26 -14.53 0.17
C LYS A 133 -6.01 -14.69 -0.69
N HIS A 134 -5.74 -13.73 -1.57
CA HIS A 134 -4.64 -13.79 -2.55
C HIS A 134 -3.71 -12.56 -2.49
N PRO A 135 -3.14 -12.23 -1.31
CA PRO A 135 -2.37 -10.99 -1.11
C PRO A 135 -1.08 -10.91 -1.95
N VAL A 136 -0.43 -12.04 -2.20
CA VAL A 136 0.81 -12.10 -3.01
C VAL A 136 0.48 -11.83 -4.48
N ILE A 137 -0.57 -12.46 -5.02
CA ILE A 137 -1.02 -12.25 -6.40
C ILE A 137 -1.44 -10.79 -6.58
N ALA A 138 -2.19 -10.25 -5.62
CA ALA A 138 -2.58 -8.84 -5.62
C ALA A 138 -1.35 -7.91 -5.64
N SER A 139 -0.36 -8.17 -4.78
CA SER A 139 0.88 -7.35 -4.72
C SER A 139 1.62 -7.36 -6.07
N ASN A 140 1.72 -8.53 -6.71
CA ASN A 140 2.37 -8.66 -8.02
C ASN A 140 1.59 -7.94 -9.13
N LEU A 141 0.25 -8.05 -9.14
CA LEU A 141 -0.60 -7.31 -10.09
C LEU A 141 -0.46 -5.80 -9.91
N PHE A 142 -0.48 -5.31 -8.66
CA PHE A 142 -0.28 -3.89 -8.38
C PHE A 142 1.09 -3.41 -8.86
N LEU A 143 2.16 -4.18 -8.64
CA LEU A 143 3.47 -3.86 -9.21
C LEU A 143 3.45 -3.82 -10.74
N ALA A 144 2.87 -4.84 -11.38
CA ALA A 144 2.82 -4.95 -12.83
C ALA A 144 2.03 -3.79 -13.47
N ILE A 145 1.04 -3.23 -12.78
CA ILE A 145 0.30 -2.04 -13.23
C ILE A 145 1.10 -0.76 -12.94
N LEU A 146 1.75 -0.67 -11.78
CA LEU A 146 2.47 0.55 -11.37
C LEU A 146 3.75 0.79 -12.19
N LEU A 147 4.45 -0.27 -12.61
CA LEU A 147 5.72 -0.19 -13.34
C LEU A 147 5.58 0.50 -14.72
N PRO A 148 4.67 0.08 -15.63
CA PRO A 148 4.49 0.73 -16.93
C PRO A 148 4.09 2.19 -16.79
N ILE A 149 3.16 2.49 -15.88
CA ILE A 149 2.64 3.85 -15.75
C ILE A 149 3.73 4.79 -15.22
N ARG A 150 4.63 4.31 -14.36
CA ARG A 150 5.79 5.07 -13.94
C ARG A 150 6.83 5.26 -15.06
N SER A 151 6.99 4.29 -15.96
CA SER A 151 7.87 4.43 -17.13
C SER A 151 7.36 5.52 -18.09
N LEU A 152 6.06 5.50 -18.39
CA LEU A 152 5.39 6.54 -19.18
C LEU A 152 5.49 7.91 -18.53
N ALA A 153 5.27 7.96 -17.22
CA ALA A 153 5.41 9.14 -16.39
C ALA A 153 6.79 9.81 -16.46
N ARG A 154 7.88 9.04 -16.30
CA ARG A 154 9.26 9.58 -16.38
C ARG A 154 9.55 10.19 -17.74
N LYS A 155 9.05 9.58 -18.82
CA LYS A 155 9.16 10.10 -20.18
C LYS A 155 8.40 11.41 -20.40
N LEU A 156 7.35 11.68 -19.62
CA LEU A 156 6.58 12.93 -19.69
C LEU A 156 7.20 14.06 -18.85
N GLU A 157 8.13 13.74 -17.96
CA GLU A 157 8.84 14.69 -17.10
C GLU A 157 10.28 15.00 -17.60
N SER A 158 10.77 14.25 -18.59
CA SER A 158 12.04 14.48 -19.32
C SER A 158 11.81 15.29 -20.60
#